data_AF-A0A920GF58-F1
#
_entry.id   AF-A0A920GF58-F1
#
_cell.length_a   1.000
_cell.length_b   1.000
_cell.length_c   1.000
_cell.angle_alpha   90.00
_cell.angle_beta   90.00
_cell.angle_gamma   90.00
#
_symmetry.space_group_name_H-M   'P 1'
#
loop_
_entity.id
_entity.type
_entity.pdbx_description
1 polymer ?
#
loop_
_entity_poly.entity_id
_entity_poly.type
_entity_poly.pdbx_seq_one_letter_code
_entity_poly.pdbx_strand_id
1 'polypeptide(L)'
;MFELFSKQQILFLCGLASAALLTAAFGFEYLGGLAPCKLCLWQRWPHAGVIVFCLMGTTGALRSGPLLMIALCAAVTAIIAGYHVGVEQQLWQGPTSCSGALNPHECVRFT
;
A
#
# COMPACT_ATOMS: atom_id res chain seq x y z
N MET A 1 -17.15 21.07 -3.13
CA MET A 1 -16.63 19.95 -3.95
C MET A 1 -16.58 18.61 -3.20
N PHE A 2 -16.49 18.58 -1.86
CA PHE A 2 -16.49 17.35 -1.05
C PHE A 2 -17.89 16.74 -0.73
N GLU A 3 -18.98 17.33 -1.24
CA GLU A 3 -20.38 16.92 -0.93
C GLU A 3 -20.97 15.89 -1.93
N LEU A 4 -20.19 15.34 -2.86
CA LEU A 4 -20.70 14.43 -3.90
C LEU A 4 -20.75 12.95 -3.47
N PHE A 5 -19.98 12.55 -2.45
CA PHE A 5 -19.83 11.13 -2.09
C PHE A 5 -20.23 10.89 -0.63
N SER A 6 -21.15 9.96 -0.41
CA SER A 6 -21.55 9.54 0.93
C SER A 6 -20.39 8.86 1.66
N LYS A 7 -20.42 8.88 2.99
CA LYS A 7 -19.43 8.17 3.81
C LYS A 7 -19.31 6.70 3.39
N GLN A 8 -20.42 6.02 3.10
CA GLN A 8 -20.39 4.64 2.63
C GLN A 8 -19.68 4.50 1.28
N GLN A 9 -19.92 5.41 0.34
CA GLN A 9 -19.24 5.40 -0.96
C GLN A 9 -17.72 5.58 -0.81
N ILE A 10 -17.29 6.49 0.05
CA ILE A 10 -15.86 6.71 0.32
C ILE A 10 -15.21 5.44 0.89
N LEU A 11 -15.82 4.84 1.91
CA LEU A 11 -15.30 3.60 2.51
C LEU A 11 -15.22 2.46 1.48
N PHE A 12 -16.26 2.33 0.66
CA PHE A 12 -16.30 1.30 -0.38
C PHE A 12 -15.21 1.52 -1.44
N LEU A 13 -15.06 2.74 -1.95
CA LEU A 13 -14.04 3.08 -2.95
C LEU A 13 -12.62 2.87 -2.41
N CYS A 14 -12.32 3.35 -1.20
CA CYS A 14 -11.01 3.17 -0.59
C CYS A 14 -10.68 1.70 -0.31
N GLY A 15 -11.67 0.93 0.16
CA GLY A 15 -11.54 -0.50 0.41
C GLY A 15 -11.29 -1.27 -0.89
N LEU A 16 -12.09 -1.01 -1.92
CA LEU A 16 -11.97 -1.65 -3.22
C LEU A 16 -10.64 -1.32 -3.91
N ALA A 17 -10.21 -0.06 -3.86
CA ALA A 17 -8.91 0.35 -4.42
C ALA A 17 -7.74 -0.36 -3.72
N SER A 18 -7.76 -0.45 -2.38
CA SER A 18 -6.71 -1.15 -1.63
C SER A 18 -6.73 -2.66 -1.88
N ALA A 19 -7.92 -3.27 -1.98
CA ALA A 19 -8.06 -4.67 -2.32
C ALA A 19 -7.54 -4.97 -3.74
N ALA A 20 -7.86 -4.11 -4.71
CA ALA A 20 -7.37 -4.24 -6.07
C ALA A 20 -5.84 -4.16 -6.15
N LEU A 21 -5.22 -3.19 -5.45
CA LEU A 21 -3.76 -3.06 -5.38
C LEU A 21 -3.09 -4.27 -4.74
N LEU A 22 -3.65 -4.76 -3.62
CA LEU A 22 -3.11 -5.94 -2.95
C LEU A 22 -3.25 -7.20 -3.83
N THR A 23 -4.38 -7.33 -4.52
CA THR A 23 -4.63 -8.44 -5.47
C THR A 23 -3.67 -8.38 -6.65
N ALA A 24 -3.44 -7.20 -7.22
CA ALA A 24 -2.46 -7.00 -8.28
C ALA A 24 -1.04 -7.39 -7.81
N ALA A 25 -0.64 -6.97 -6.60
CA ALA A 25 0.65 -7.33 -6.02
C ALA A 25 0.84 -8.84 -5.84
N PHE A 26 -0.21 -9.56 -5.40
CA PHE A 26 -0.16 -11.02 -5.34
C PHE A 26 -0.22 -11.67 -6.73
N GLY A 27 -0.92 -11.06 -7.68
CA GLY A 27 -0.94 -11.50 -9.08
C GLY A 27 0.46 -11.46 -9.69
N PHE A 28 1.20 -10.37 -9.51
CA PHE A 28 2.58 -10.28 -10.00
C PHE A 28 3.52 -11.29 -9.34
N GLU A 29 3.32 -11.60 -8.06
CA GLU A 29 4.10 -12.61 -7.35
C GLU A 29 3.81 -14.03 -7.83
N TYR A 30 2.54 -14.45 -7.81
CA TYR A 30 2.17 -15.84 -8.06
C TYR A 30 1.89 -16.17 -9.53
N LEU A 31 1.40 -15.21 -10.31
CA LEU A 31 1.12 -15.39 -11.75
C LEU A 31 2.27 -14.85 -12.61
N GLY A 32 2.90 -13.75 -12.19
CA GLY A 32 4.03 -13.14 -12.89
C GLY A 32 5.39 -13.73 -12.53
N GLY A 33 5.49 -14.49 -11.43
CA GLY A 33 6.76 -15.04 -10.93
C GLY A 33 7.75 -13.97 -10.45
N LEU A 34 7.28 -12.74 -10.21
CA LEU A 34 8.13 -11.63 -9.77
C LEU A 34 8.33 -11.70 -8.25
N ALA A 35 9.58 -11.83 -7.81
CA ALA A 35 9.88 -11.87 -6.40
C ALA A 35 9.55 -10.51 -5.74
N PRO A 36 8.82 -10.49 -4.61
CA PRO A 36 8.43 -9.24 -3.98
C PRO A 36 9.61 -8.55 -3.30
N CYS A 37 9.75 -7.25 -3.54
CA CYS A 37 10.74 -6.42 -2.85
C CYS A 37 10.36 -6.16 -1.37
N LYS A 38 11.33 -5.82 -0.52
CA LYS A 38 11.08 -5.54 0.91
C LYS A 38 10.09 -4.40 1.12
N LEU A 39 10.22 -3.33 0.34
CA LEU A 39 9.34 -2.15 0.40
C LEU A 39 7.91 -2.51 -0.06
N CYS A 40 7.80 -3.37 -1.07
CA CYS A 40 6.54 -3.91 -1.58
C CYS A 40 5.81 -4.68 -0.47
N LEU A 41 6.52 -5.53 0.28
CA LEU A 41 5.96 -6.23 1.44
C LEU A 41 5.53 -5.27 2.57
N TRP A 42 6.26 -4.17 2.77
CA TRP A 42 5.88 -3.16 3.75
C TRP A 42 4.60 -2.42 3.36
N GLN A 43 4.33 -2.18 2.08
CA GLN A 43 3.09 -1.54 1.62
C GLN A 43 1.86 -2.46 1.76
N ARG A 44 2.04 -3.78 1.77
CA ARG A 44 0.92 -4.73 1.92
C ARG A 44 0.19 -4.57 3.27
N TRP A 45 0.92 -4.32 4.34
CA TRP A 45 0.34 -4.20 5.69
C TRP A 45 -0.57 -2.97 5.85
N PRO A 46 -0.16 -1.75 5.45
CA PRO A 46 -1.05 -0.59 5.40
C PRO A 46 -2.28 -0.80 4.51
N HIS A 47 -2.15 -1.43 3.34
CA HIS A 47 -3.30 -1.74 2.49
C HIS A 47 -4.27 -2.72 3.15
N ALA A 48 -3.76 -3.77 3.81
CA ALA A 48 -4.58 -4.67 4.62
C ALA A 48 -5.30 -3.91 5.74
N GLY A 49 -4.60 -2.97 6.40
CA GLY A 49 -5.19 -2.06 7.39
C GLY A 49 -6.33 -1.23 6.83
N VAL A 50 -6.16 -0.61 5.66
CA VAL A 50 -7.24 0.15 4.98
C VAL A 50 -8.46 -0.74 4.74
N ILE A 51 -8.27 -1.95 4.23
CA ILE A 51 -9.38 -2.89 3.98
C ILE A 51 -10.14 -3.20 5.27
N VAL A 52 -9.42 -3.52 6.35
CA VAL A 52 -10.03 -3.82 7.65
C VAL A 52 -10.79 -2.61 8.21
N PHE A 53 -10.20 -1.41 8.18
CA PHE A 53 -10.87 -0.21 8.68
C PHE A 53 -12.07 0.21 7.81
N CYS A 54 -12.02 0.00 6.50
CA CYS A 54 -13.17 0.17 5.62
C CYS A 54 -14.30 -0.79 6.00
N LEU A 55 -14.01 -2.07 6.21
CA LEU A 55 -15.00 -3.08 6.62
C LEU A 55 -15.61 -2.77 7.99
N MET A 56 -14.79 -2.36 8.97
CA MET A 56 -15.28 -1.95 10.29
C MET A 56 -16.14 -0.68 10.21
N GLY A 57 -15.78 0.24 9.31
CA GLY A 57 -16.52 1.46 9.04
C GLY A 57 -17.87 1.24 8.36
N THR A 58 -17.97 0.24 7.46
CA THR A 58 -19.21 -0.11 6.75
C THR A 58 -20.17 -0.94 7.61
N THR A 59 -19.65 -1.85 8.42
CA THR A 59 -20.46 -2.66 9.37
C THR A 59 -20.95 -1.85 10.59
N GLY A 60 -20.44 -0.63 10.79
CA GLY A 60 -20.76 0.20 11.94
C GLY A 60 -20.08 -0.25 13.24
N ALA A 61 -19.20 -1.26 13.18
CA ALA A 61 -18.42 -1.74 14.31
C ALA A 61 -17.52 -0.64 14.91
N LEU A 62 -17.07 0.31 14.07
CA LEU A 62 -16.34 1.48 14.51
C LEU A 62 -17.23 2.73 14.47
N ARG A 63 -17.67 3.16 15.66
CA ARG A 63 -18.64 4.26 15.85
C ARG A 63 -18.08 5.62 15.43
N SER A 64 -16.78 5.85 15.62
CA SER A 64 -16.07 7.09 15.26
C SER A 64 -14.62 6.82 14.84
N GLY A 65 -14.07 7.67 13.98
CA GLY A 65 -12.66 7.58 13.54
C GLY A 65 -12.27 6.66 12.36
N PRO A 66 -13.14 5.89 11.66
CA PRO A 66 -12.67 4.99 10.59
C PRO A 66 -11.98 5.75 9.45
N LEU A 67 -12.51 6.92 9.08
CA LEU A 67 -11.92 7.75 8.02
C LEU A 67 -10.53 8.27 8.37
N LEU A 68 -10.29 8.64 9.64
CA LEU A 68 -8.97 9.09 10.08
C LEU A 68 -7.97 7.93 10.03
N MET A 69 -8.36 6.74 10.49
CA MET A 69 -7.49 5.56 10.43
C MET A 69 -7.16 5.18 8.98
N ILE A 70 -8.17 5.18 8.09
CA ILE A 70 -7.98 4.96 6.66
C ILE A 70 -7.03 6.01 6.06
N ALA A 71 -7.21 7.29 6.40
CA ALA A 71 -6.35 8.36 5.92
C ALA A 71 -4.90 8.20 6.40
N LEU A 72 -4.69 7.80 7.66
CA LEU A 72 -3.35 7.52 8.19
C LEU A 72 -2.69 6.34 7.48
N CYS A 73 -3.40 5.23 7.29
CA CYS A 73 -2.87 4.08 6.56
C CYS A 73 -2.54 4.44 5.10
N ALA A 74 -3.43 5.18 4.42
CA ALA A 74 -3.21 5.65 3.06
C ALA A 74 -2.00 6.61 2.97
N ALA A 75 -1.83 7.51 3.94
CA ALA A 75 -0.69 8.41 4.01
C ALA A 75 0.63 7.63 4.19
N VAL A 76 0.64 6.62 5.06
CA VAL A 76 1.80 5.73 5.23
C VAL A 76 2.12 5.01 3.92
N THR A 77 1.12 4.44 3.25
CA THR A 77 1.33 3.82 1.92
C THR A 77 1.92 4.81 0.93
N ALA A 78 1.40 6.03 0.84
CA ALA A 78 1.88 7.05 -0.08
C ALA A 78 3.33 7.47 0.20
N ILE A 79 3.70 7.58 1.48
CA ILE A 79 5.09 7.87 1.88
C ILE A 79 6.02 6.73 1.45
N ILE A 80 5.64 5.47 1.73
CA ILE A 80 6.44 4.31 1.34
C ILE A 80 6.53 4.20 -0.18
N ALA A 81 5.46 4.52 -0.92
CA ALA A 81 5.46 4.53 -2.38
C ALA A 81 6.37 5.63 -2.94
N GLY A 82 6.33 6.84 -2.37
CA GLY A 82 7.24 7.92 -2.74
C GLY A 82 8.71 7.55 -2.49
N TYR A 83 9.00 6.96 -1.33
CA TYR A 83 10.34 6.43 -1.03
C TYR A 83 10.74 5.33 -2.01
N HIS A 84 9.82 4.42 -2.34
CA HIS A 84 10.07 3.35 -3.31
C HIS A 84 10.50 3.94 -4.65
N VAL A 85 9.67 4.79 -5.26
CA VAL A 85 9.98 5.45 -6.54
C VAL A 85 11.29 6.21 -6.46
N GLY A 86 11.59 6.93 -5.38
CA GLY A 86 12.86 7.64 -5.31
C GLY A 86 14.08 6.75 -5.10
N VAL A 87 13.94 5.57 -4.49
CA VAL A 87 15.00 4.53 -4.51
C VAL A 87 15.18 4.01 -5.94
N GLU A 88 14.10 3.82 -6.69
CA GLU A 88 14.18 3.39 -8.10
C GLU A 88 14.90 4.43 -8.97
N GLN A 89 14.55 5.70 -8.80
CA GLN A 89 15.16 6.86 -9.46
C GLN A 89 16.55 7.22 -8.91
N GLN A 90 17.12 6.42 -8.00
CA GLN A 90 18.45 6.63 -7.41
C GLN A 90 18.60 7.95 -6.63
N LEU A 91 17.48 8.53 -6.19
CA LEU A 91 17.45 9.73 -5.34
C LEU A 91 17.80 9.40 -3.89
N TRP A 92 17.52 8.16 -3.45
CA TRP A 92 17.78 7.67 -2.10
C TRP A 92 18.37 6.27 -2.07
N GLN A 93 19.12 5.96 -1.01
CA GLN A 93 19.62 4.61 -0.75
C GLN A 93 18.47 3.72 -0.27
N GLY A 94 18.41 2.49 -0.80
CA GLY A 94 17.45 1.48 -0.37
C GLY A 94 17.75 0.88 1.02
N PRO A 95 16.82 0.14 1.62
CA PRO A 95 17.02 -0.47 2.94
C PRO A 95 18.15 -1.50 2.94
N THR A 96 18.97 -1.48 3.98
CA THR A 96 20.14 -2.38 4.16
C THR A 96 19.78 -3.87 4.19
N SER A 97 18.51 -4.21 4.43
CA SER A 97 18.01 -5.59 4.39
C SER A 97 17.97 -6.17 2.97
N CYS A 98 18.14 -5.37 1.91
CA CYS A 98 18.35 -5.80 0.52
C CYS A 98 19.81 -6.23 0.23
N SER A 99 20.56 -6.69 1.25
CA SER A 99 21.96 -7.13 1.11
C SER A 99 22.07 -8.54 0.48
N GLY A 100 21.54 -8.71 -0.73
CA GLY A 100 22.10 -9.67 -1.69
C GLY A 100 23.34 -9.02 -2.29
N ALA A 101 24.45 -9.75 -2.34
CA ALA A 101 25.77 -9.25 -2.66
C ALA A 101 25.83 -8.28 -3.86
N LEU A 102 26.39 -7.08 -3.63
CA LEU A 102 27.14 -6.23 -4.55
C LEU A 102 26.50 -4.98 -5.19
N ASN A 103 25.18 -4.74 -5.27
CA ASN A 103 24.70 -3.45 -5.83
C ASN A 103 23.40 -2.89 -5.21
N PRO A 104 23.36 -1.61 -4.77
CA PRO A 104 22.14 -0.93 -4.34
C PRO A 104 21.02 -0.93 -5.41
N HIS A 105 21.39 -1.08 -6.69
CA HIS A 105 20.49 -1.13 -7.83
C HIS A 105 19.73 -2.47 -7.99
N GLU A 106 20.15 -3.55 -7.32
CA GLU A 106 19.48 -4.85 -7.42
C GLU A 106 18.20 -4.94 -6.58
N CYS A 107 18.04 -4.09 -5.55
CA CYS A 107 16.80 -3.99 -4.76
C CYS A 107 15.62 -3.40 -5.58
N VAL A 108 15.92 -2.75 -6.72
CA VAL A 108 14.98 -2.06 -7.62
C VAL A 108 14.69 -2.87 -8.90
N ARG A 109 15.57 -3.80 -9.27
CA ARG A 109 15.57 -4.43 -10.60
C ARG A 109 14.54 -5.56 -10.78
N PHE A 110 13.50 -5.61 -9.96
CA PHE A 110 12.38 -6.55 -10.06
C PHE A 110 11.06 -5.84 -10.43
N THR A 111 11.15 -4.89 -11.35
CA THR A 111 10.07 -4.65 -12.33
C THR A 111 10.31 -5.48 -13.58
#